data_AF-A0A4V4L1C5-F1
#
_entry.id   AF-A0A4V4L1C5-F1
#
_cell.length_a   1.000
_cell.length_b   1.000
_cell.length_c   1.000
_cell.angle_alpha   90.00
_cell.angle_beta   90.00
_cell.angle_gamma   90.00
#
_symmetry.space_group_name_H-M   'P 1'
#
loop_
_entity.id
_entity.type
_entity.pdbx_description
1 polymer ?
#
loop_
_entity_poly.entity_id
_entity_poly.type
_entity_poly.pdbx_seq_one_letter_code
_entity_poly.pdbx_strand_id
1 'polypeptide(L)'
;MQQIFPNNIDYTTVDPLWPSKTGPYAFTRSATIARGQSCLRDLHSRKEKVIAVVSHSGFLRCAISLCKYANADYRIFDFAETNKEGGDLELVEWKETEENGGGLGESEKGRAKVEESDFPAEEQVEEVKEQLGGKTDDEAAKEIPEKK
;
A
#
# COMPACT_ATOMS: atom_id res chain seq x y z
N MET A 1 32.17 -15.15 -9.93
CA MET A 1 30.73 -14.85 -9.85
C MET A 1 30.63 -13.33 -9.81
N GLN A 2 30.04 -12.68 -10.82
CA GLN A 2 29.87 -11.22 -10.78
C GLN A 2 28.83 -10.88 -9.72
N GLN A 3 29.11 -9.85 -8.93
CA GLN A 3 28.25 -9.40 -7.84
C GLN A 3 27.11 -8.55 -8.42
N ILE A 4 25.88 -9.03 -8.30
CA ILE A 4 24.69 -8.45 -8.94
C ILE A 4 23.91 -7.53 -7.99
N PHE A 5 24.15 -7.61 -6.67
CA PHE A 5 23.46 -6.80 -5.66
C PHE A 5 24.42 -5.92 -4.82
N PRO A 6 23.99 -4.70 -4.42
CA PRO A 6 24.78 -3.85 -3.55
C PRO A 6 24.90 -4.50 -2.16
N ASN A 7 26.14 -4.72 -1.69
CA ASN A 7 26.39 -5.24 -0.33
C ASN A 7 26.32 -4.16 0.76
N ASN A 8 25.98 -2.93 0.40
CA ASN A 8 26.05 -1.75 1.26
C ASN A 8 24.67 -1.14 1.52
N ILE A 9 23.61 -1.95 1.50
CA ILE A 9 22.27 -1.48 1.84
C ILE A 9 22.21 -1.32 3.37
N ASP A 10 22.03 -0.09 3.82
CA ASP A 10 21.89 0.24 5.24
C ASP A 10 20.42 0.07 5.67
N TYR A 11 20.19 -0.88 6.59
CA TYR A 11 18.87 -1.16 7.18
C TYR A 11 18.70 -0.55 8.57
N THR A 12 19.65 0.24 9.08
CA THR A 12 19.59 0.79 10.45
C THR A 12 18.43 1.75 10.69
N THR A 13 17.87 2.32 9.62
CA THR A 13 16.69 3.20 9.66
C THR A 13 15.37 2.44 9.50
N VAL A 14 15.43 1.14 9.20
CA VAL A 14 14.25 0.28 9.09
C VAL A 14 13.87 -0.20 10.48
N ASP A 15 12.57 -0.19 10.79
CA ASP A 15 12.05 -0.75 12.03
C ASP A 15 12.55 -2.20 12.18
N PRO A 16 13.23 -2.56 13.28
CA PRO A 16 13.72 -3.92 13.51
C PRO A 16 12.64 -5.00 13.51
N LEU A 17 11.37 -4.62 13.72
CA LEU A 17 10.23 -5.53 13.64
C LEU A 17 9.82 -5.84 12.20
N TRP A 18 10.21 -5.01 11.22
CA TRP A 18 10.01 -5.33 9.81
C TRP A 18 10.98 -6.44 9.38
N PRO A 19 10.56 -7.42 8.54
CA PRO A 19 9.28 -7.57 7.85
C PRO A 19 8.31 -8.53 8.56
N SER A 20 8.29 -8.60 9.89
CA SER A 20 7.39 -9.53 10.60
C SER A 20 5.94 -9.33 10.16
N LYS A 21 5.13 -10.39 10.13
CA LYS A 21 3.69 -10.31 9.79
C LYS A 21 2.83 -10.15 11.04
N THR A 22 3.36 -9.46 12.06
CA THR A 22 2.73 -9.28 13.37
C THR A 22 2.77 -7.81 13.79
N GLY A 23 2.03 -7.46 14.85
CA GLY A 23 1.95 -6.09 15.36
C GLY A 23 1.52 -5.09 14.27
N PRO A 24 2.24 -3.97 14.06
CA PRO A 24 1.89 -2.97 13.05
C PRO A 24 1.92 -3.52 11.61
N TYR A 25 2.68 -4.59 11.35
CA TYR A 25 2.84 -5.19 10.03
C TYR A 25 1.91 -6.37 9.78
N ALA A 26 0.98 -6.65 10.70
CA ALA A 26 -0.04 -7.66 10.48
C ALA A 26 -0.92 -7.28 9.26
N PHE A 27 -1.47 -8.30 8.61
CA PHE A 27 -2.41 -8.17 7.49
C PHE A 27 -3.87 -8.02 7.95
N THR A 28 -4.11 -7.77 9.25
CA THR A 28 -5.45 -7.52 9.78
C THR A 28 -5.98 -6.16 9.33
N ARG A 29 -7.31 -5.98 9.38
CA ARG A 29 -7.96 -4.71 9.06
C ARG A 29 -7.39 -3.53 9.85
N SER A 30 -7.31 -3.69 11.17
CA SER A 30 -6.83 -2.64 12.08
C SER A 30 -5.38 -2.25 11.80
N ALA A 31 -4.47 -3.22 11.66
CA ALA A 31 -3.06 -2.96 11.38
C ALA A 31 -2.87 -2.32 9.99
N THR A 32 -3.62 -2.77 8.99
CA THR A 32 -3.52 -2.25 7.62
C THR A 32 -4.02 -0.80 7.53
N ILE A 33 -5.17 -0.48 8.12
CA ILE A 33 -5.69 0.90 8.16
C ILE A 33 -4.76 1.81 8.97
N ALA A 34 -4.26 1.34 10.12
CA ALA A 34 -3.32 2.11 10.94
C ALA A 34 -2.01 2.41 10.18
N ARG A 35 -1.47 1.45 9.43
CA ARG A 35 -0.31 1.69 8.54
C ARG A 35 -0.62 2.69 7.44
N GLY A 36 -1.82 2.63 6.86
CA GLY A 36 -2.28 3.62 5.88
C GLY A 36 -2.24 5.04 6.42
N GLN A 37 -2.85 5.26 7.60
CA GLN A 37 -2.84 6.57 8.26
C GLN A 37 -1.44 7.00 8.70
N SER A 38 -0.59 6.08 9.19
CA SER A 38 0.81 6.38 9.49
C SER A 38 1.57 6.83 8.24
N CYS A 39 1.35 6.16 7.10
CA CYS A 39 1.94 6.52 5.81
C CYS A 39 1.46 7.91 5.37
N LEU A 40 0.16 8.18 5.41
CA LEU A 40 -0.39 9.50 5.05
C LEU A 40 0.19 10.62 5.92
N ARG A 41 0.35 10.40 7.23
CA ARG A 41 0.97 11.39 8.14
C ARG A 41 2.42 11.67 7.79
N ASP A 42 3.19 10.60 7.51
CA ASP A 42 4.58 10.75 7.07
C ASP A 42 4.66 11.54 5.77
N LEU A 43 3.88 11.15 4.75
CA LEU A 43 3.78 11.83 3.46
C LEU A 43 3.36 13.31 3.59
N HIS A 44 2.38 13.61 4.43
CA HIS A 44 1.89 14.97 4.67
C HIS A 44 2.94 15.86 5.36
N SER A 45 3.83 15.26 6.17
CA SER A 45 4.92 15.99 6.86
C SER A 45 6.10 16.36 5.95
N ARG A 46 6.14 15.80 4.74
CA ARG A 46 7.22 16.00 3.78
C ARG A 46 7.19 17.40 3.17
N LYS A 47 8.37 17.90 2.81
CA LYS A 47 8.55 19.22 2.18
C LYS A 47 8.40 19.20 0.66
N GLU A 48 8.49 18.02 0.06
CA GLU A 48 8.36 17.84 -1.38
C GLU A 48 6.95 18.21 -1.85
N LYS A 49 6.85 18.97 -2.93
CA LYS A 49 5.56 19.44 -3.46
C LYS A 49 4.76 18.33 -4.15
N VAL A 50 5.46 17.31 -4.65
CA VAL A 50 4.88 16.17 -5.37
C VAL A 50 5.63 14.93 -4.92
N ILE A 51 4.90 13.88 -4.55
CA ILE A 51 5.46 12.62 -4.09
C ILE A 51 4.84 11.50 -4.93
N ALA A 52 5.68 10.68 -5.55
CA ALA A 52 5.24 9.47 -6.24
C ALA A 52 5.30 8.29 -5.28
N VAL A 53 4.18 7.57 -5.12
CA VAL A 53 4.09 6.37 -4.27
C VAL A 53 3.83 5.17 -5.18
N VAL A 54 4.70 4.16 -5.08
CA VAL A 54 4.54 2.87 -5.78
C VAL A 54 4.24 1.80 -4.74
N SER A 55 3.09 1.14 -4.89
CA SER A 55 2.61 0.13 -3.95
C SER A 55 1.61 -0.81 -4.64
N HIS A 56 1.20 -1.87 -3.94
CA HIS A 56 0.18 -2.79 -4.43
C HIS A 56 -1.24 -2.22 -4.30
N SER A 57 -2.09 -2.60 -5.25
CA SER A 57 -3.48 -2.13 -5.37
C SER A 57 -4.30 -2.37 -4.10
N GLY A 58 -4.14 -3.53 -3.44
CA GLY A 58 -4.86 -3.86 -2.21
C GLY A 58 -4.57 -2.87 -1.08
N PHE A 59 -3.30 -2.52 -0.85
CA PHE A 59 -2.93 -1.55 0.18
C PHE A 59 -3.38 -0.13 -0.18
N LEU A 60 -3.15 0.28 -1.44
CA LEU A 60 -3.58 1.60 -1.91
C LEU A 60 -5.10 1.78 -1.79
N ARG A 61 -5.86 0.76 -2.18
CA ARG A 61 -7.32 0.77 -2.10
C ARG A 61 -7.81 0.72 -0.65
N CYS A 62 -7.34 -0.21 0.18
CA CYS A 62 -7.91 -0.43 1.51
C CYS A 62 -7.43 0.58 2.57
N ALA A 63 -6.27 1.21 2.37
CA ALA A 63 -5.60 1.96 3.45
C ALA A 63 -5.18 3.38 3.07
N ILE A 64 -5.11 3.73 1.78
CA ILE A 64 -4.58 5.03 1.33
C ILE A 64 -5.66 5.88 0.66
N SER A 65 -6.24 5.43 -0.46
CA SER A 65 -7.05 6.30 -1.32
C SER A 65 -8.52 5.89 -1.46
N LEU A 66 -8.87 4.64 -1.11
CA LEU A 66 -10.17 4.03 -1.38
C LEU A 66 -10.49 3.87 -2.86
N CYS A 67 -9.50 3.97 -3.75
CA CYS A 67 -9.70 3.80 -5.19
C CYS A 67 -9.13 2.46 -5.67
N LYS A 68 -9.70 1.88 -6.72
CA LYS A 68 -9.16 0.67 -7.36
C LYS A 68 -8.01 1.04 -8.30
N TYR A 69 -7.06 0.12 -8.48
CA TYR A 69 -5.88 0.30 -9.33
C TYR A 69 -5.68 -0.94 -10.20
N ALA A 70 -5.70 -0.76 -11.52
CA ALA A 70 -5.18 -1.72 -12.48
C ALA A 70 -3.64 -1.69 -12.50
N ASN A 71 -3.02 -2.71 -13.09
CA ASN A 71 -1.56 -2.80 -13.15
C ASN A 71 -0.96 -1.59 -13.88
N ALA A 72 0.01 -0.93 -13.23
CA ALA A 72 0.71 0.27 -13.69
C ALA A 72 -0.15 1.53 -13.89
N ASP A 73 -1.44 1.50 -13.54
CA ASP A 73 -2.26 2.71 -13.54
C ASP A 73 -1.95 3.59 -12.31
N TYR A 74 -2.26 4.88 -12.39
CA TYR A 74 -1.95 5.86 -11.36
C TYR A 74 -3.12 6.79 -11.09
N ARG A 75 -3.12 7.41 -9.90
CA ARG A 75 -4.10 8.42 -9.49
C ARG A 75 -3.38 9.57 -8.81
N ILE A 76 -3.92 10.76 -8.96
CA ILE A 76 -3.35 11.98 -8.38
C ILE A 76 -4.28 12.48 -7.29
N PHE A 77 -3.72 12.82 -6.13
CA PHE A 77 -4.48 13.30 -4.99
C PHE A 77 -3.83 14.52 -4.37
N ASP A 78 -4.66 15.42 -3.86
CA ASP A 78 -4.29 16.39 -2.83
C ASP A 78 -4.73 15.89 -1.46
N PHE A 79 -4.10 16.38 -0.40
CA PHE A 79 -4.63 16.21 0.95
C PHE A 79 -5.84 17.13 1.14
N ALA A 80 -6.90 16.58 1.75
CA ALA A 80 -8.04 17.39 2.15
C ALA A 80 -7.64 18.42 3.21
N GLU A 81 -8.27 19.60 3.20
CA GLU A 81 -8.13 20.56 4.29
C GLU A 81 -8.70 19.97 5.59
N THR A 82 -7.83 19.68 6.56
CA THR A 82 -8.27 19.21 7.88
C THR A 82 -8.46 20.38 8.84
N ASN A 83 -9.65 20.47 9.43
CA ASN A 83 -9.96 21.43 10.49
C ASN A 83 -9.69 20.87 11.90
N LYS A 84 -9.17 19.64 12.02
CA LYS A 84 -8.92 18.97 13.31
C LYS A 84 -7.48 18.49 13.42
N GLU A 85 -6.75 19.10 14.35
CA GLU A 85 -5.46 18.57 14.79
C GLU A 85 -5.64 17.15 15.34
N GLY A 86 -4.83 16.20 14.83
CA GLY A 86 -4.83 14.81 15.28
C GLY A 86 -5.91 13.90 14.67
N GLY A 87 -6.72 14.41 13.72
CA GLY A 87 -7.65 13.58 12.95
C GLY A 87 -6.96 12.65 11.94
N ASP A 88 -7.74 11.73 11.37
CA ASP A 88 -7.30 10.96 10.20
C ASP A 88 -7.17 11.88 8.99
N LEU A 89 -6.14 11.63 8.17
CA LEU A 89 -5.92 12.36 6.94
C LEU A 89 -6.73 11.73 5.81
N GLU A 90 -7.29 12.61 4.97
CA GLU A 90 -8.07 12.23 3.81
C GLU A 90 -7.43 12.79 2.53
N LEU A 91 -7.68 12.08 1.43
CA LEU A 91 -7.20 12.45 0.10
C LEU A 91 -8.36 12.84 -0.82
N VAL A 92 -8.17 13.88 -1.62
CA VAL A 92 -9.09 14.32 -2.66
C VAL A 92 -8.46 14.01 -4.01
N GLU A 93 -9.12 13.15 -4.79
CA GLU A 93 -8.61 12.78 -6.11
C GLU A 93 -8.76 13.96 -7.09
N TRP A 94 -7.78 14.14 -7.96
CA TRP A 94 -7.89 15.09 -9.05
C TRP A 94 -8.98 14.65 -10.01
N LYS A 95 -9.80 15.63 -10.45
CA LYS A 95 -10.91 15.40 -11.37
C LYS A 95 -10.50 14.61 -12.62
N GLU A 96 -9.32 14.89 -13.16
CA GLU A 96 -8.80 14.21 -14.36
C GLU A 96 -8.64 12.69 -14.18
N THR A 97 -8.08 12.23 -13.05
CA THR A 97 -7.93 10.78 -12.82
C THR A 97 -9.22 10.17 -12.29
N GLU A 98 -10.04 10.92 -11.56
CA GLU A 98 -11.34 10.45 -11.09
C GLU A 98 -12.30 10.12 -12.25
N GLU A 99 -12.44 11.04 -13.21
CA GLU A 99 -13.36 10.90 -14.34
C GLU A 99 -12.90 9.84 -15.34
N ASN A 100 -11.60 9.58 -15.43
CA ASN A 100 -11.03 8.60 -16.36
C ASN A 100 -10.88 7.21 -15.76
N GLY A 101 -10.87 7.07 -14.43
CA GLY A 101 -10.57 5.80 -13.78
C GLY A 101 -9.07 5.54 -13.73
N GLY A 102 -8.31 6.54 -13.25
CA GLY A 102 -6.85 6.56 -13.29
C GLY A 102 -6.32 7.34 -14.49
N GLY A 103 -5.03 7.66 -14.45
CA GLY A 103 -4.36 8.43 -15.49
C GLY A 103 -4.03 7.63 -16.75
N LEU A 104 -4.12 6.29 -16.70
CA LEU A 104 -4.18 5.43 -17.89
C LEU A 104 -5.61 5.07 -18.29
N GLY A 105 -6.60 5.31 -17.41
CA GLY A 105 -8.01 4.98 -17.64
C GLY A 105 -8.34 3.49 -17.57
N GLU A 106 -7.49 2.69 -16.92
CA GLU A 106 -7.61 1.23 -16.85
C GLU A 106 -8.27 0.77 -15.53
N SER A 107 -8.37 1.65 -14.55
CA SER A 107 -8.96 1.36 -13.24
C SER A 107 -10.46 1.66 -13.20
N GLU A 108 -11.17 0.96 -12.32
CA GLU A 108 -12.57 1.26 -12.04
C GLU A 108 -12.73 2.65 -11.41
N LYS A 109 -13.75 3.40 -11.84
CA LYS A 109 -14.01 4.77 -11.38
C LYS A 109 -14.64 4.79 -9.99
N GLY A 110 -14.40 5.88 -9.27
CA GLY A 110 -15.00 6.14 -7.96
C GLY A 110 -14.29 5.47 -6.78
N ARG A 111 -14.89 5.63 -5.61
CA ARG A 111 -14.36 5.14 -4.33
C ARG A 111 -15.04 3.85 -3.90
N ALA A 112 -14.24 2.88 -3.48
CA ALA A 112 -14.65 1.62 -2.89
C ALA A 112 -14.54 1.69 -1.37
N LYS A 113 -15.64 1.43 -0.67
CA LYS A 113 -15.64 1.27 0.79
C LYS A 113 -14.77 0.08 1.18
N VAL A 114 -14.24 0.13 2.40
CA VAL A 114 -13.53 -1.01 3.01
C VAL A 114 -14.56 -1.93 3.63
N GLU A 115 -14.64 -3.15 3.11
CA GLU A 115 -15.54 -4.21 3.53
C GLU A 115 -14.80 -5.22 4.43
N GLU A 116 -15.53 -6.01 5.21
CA GLU A 116 -14.92 -7.03 6.08
C GLU A 116 -14.20 -8.12 5.27
N SER A 117 -14.75 -8.48 4.09
CA SER A 117 -14.19 -9.48 3.18
C SER A 117 -12.85 -9.10 2.56
N ASP A 118 -12.39 -7.86 2.71
CA ASP A 118 -11.08 -7.41 2.22
C ASP A 118 -9.92 -7.92 3.07
N PHE A 119 -10.23 -8.45 4.25
CA PHE A 119 -9.27 -8.99 5.18
C PHE A 119 -9.66 -10.42 5.54
N PRO A 120 -8.68 -11.28 5.91
CA PRO A 120 -9.00 -12.58 6.46
C PRO A 120 -9.88 -12.43 7.70
N ALA A 121 -10.88 -13.30 7.85
CA ALA A 121 -11.62 -13.38 9.10
C ALA A 121 -10.63 -13.68 10.24
N GLU A 122 -10.92 -13.20 11.46
CA GLU A 122 -9.99 -13.36 12.60
C GLU A 122 -9.61 -14.84 12.84
N GLU A 123 -10.55 -15.75 12.61
CA GLU A 123 -10.41 -17.19 12.70
C GLU A 123 -9.46 -17.79 11.64
N GLN A 124 -9.26 -17.10 10.52
CA GLN A 124 -8.41 -17.52 9.40
C GLN A 124 -7.00 -16.92 9.48
N VAL A 125 -6.74 -16.02 10.42
CA VAL A 125 -5.45 -15.31 10.51
C VAL A 125 -4.29 -16.28 10.75
N GLU A 126 -4.46 -17.31 11.58
CA GLU A 126 -3.40 -18.30 11.82
C GLU A 126 -3.15 -19.21 10.61
N GLU A 127 -4.21 -19.62 9.91
CA GLU A 127 -4.09 -20.41 8.67
C GLU A 127 -3.39 -19.60 7.56
N VAL A 128 -3.75 -18.32 7.39
CA VAL A 128 -3.09 -17.42 6.44
C VAL A 128 -1.64 -17.20 6.83
N LYS A 129 -1.30 -17.06 8.11
CA LYS A 129 0.10 -16.97 8.58
C LYS A 129 0.89 -18.21 8.20
N GLU A 130 0.32 -19.41 8.37
CA GLU A 130 0.96 -20.68 8.02
C GLU A 130 1.20 -20.79 6.51
N GLN A 131 0.19 -20.49 5.69
CA GLN A 131 0.31 -20.47 4.23
C GLN A 131 1.33 -19.42 3.73
N LEU A 132 1.34 -18.24 4.36
CA LEU A 132 2.25 -17.16 4.04
C LEU A 132 3.69 -17.45 4.47
N GLY A 133 3.90 -18.19 5.55
CA GLY A 133 5.22 -18.68 5.97
C GLY A 133 5.83 -19.63 4.95
N GLY A 134 5.01 -20.41 4.24
CA GLY A 134 5.46 -21.24 3.11
C GLY A 134 5.67 -20.48 1.80
N LYS A 135 4.95 -19.38 1.56
CA LYS A 135 5.07 -18.55 0.34
C LYS A 135 6.21 -17.53 0.37
N THR A 136 6.64 -17.07 1.55
CA THR A 136 7.73 -16.09 1.67
C THR A 136 9.08 -16.58 1.15
N ASP A 137 9.28 -17.88 1.02
CA ASP A 137 10.52 -18.45 0.48
C ASP A 137 10.59 -18.40 -1.06
N ASP A 138 9.46 -18.20 -1.76
CA ASP A 138 9.35 -18.45 -3.21
C ASP A 138 8.87 -17.23 -4.04
N GLU A 139 8.25 -16.21 -3.45
CA GLU A 139 7.55 -15.16 -4.20
C GLU A 139 8.47 -14.11 -4.88
N ALA A 140 9.63 -13.77 -4.31
CA ALA A 140 10.48 -12.74 -4.89
C ALA A 140 11.32 -13.22 -6.10
N ALA A 141 11.48 -14.54 -6.29
CA ALA A 141 12.51 -15.09 -7.18
C ALA A 141 12.00 -15.68 -8.50
N LYS A 142 10.67 -15.84 -8.69
CA LYS A 142 10.14 -16.65 -9.81
C LYS A 142 9.32 -15.89 -10.86
N GLU A 143 8.87 -14.66 -10.61
CA GLU A 143 8.26 -13.85 -11.66
C GLU A 143 9.34 -13.25 -12.56
N ILE A 144 9.88 -14.06 -13.47
CA ILE A 144 10.56 -13.56 -14.66
C ILE A 144 9.45 -13.08 -15.59
N PRO A 145 9.31 -11.78 -15.88
CA PRO A 145 8.31 -11.32 -16.84
C PRO A 145 8.59 -11.98 -18.19
N GLU A 146 7.60 -12.72 -18.71
CA GLU A 146 7.69 -13.26 -20.06
C GLU A 146 7.83 -12.09 -21.04
N LYS A 147 8.94 -12.07 -21.77
CA LYS A 147 9.08 -11.15 -22.91
C LYS A 147 8.00 -11.51 -23.92
N LYS A 148 7.07 -10.59 -24.14
CA LYS A 148 6.20 -10.60 -25.33
C LYS A 148 7.02 -10.60 -26.61
#